data_AF-A0A3D4WXJ2-F1
#
_entry.id   AF-A0A3D4WXJ2-F1
#
_cell.length_a   1.000
_cell.length_b   1.000
_cell.length_c   1.000
_cell.angle_alpha   90.00
_cell.angle_beta   90.00
_cell.angle_gamma   90.00
#
_symmetry.space_group_name_H-M   'P 1'
#
loop_
_entity.id
_entity.type
_entity.pdbx_description
1 polymer ?
#
loop_
_entity_poly.entity_id
_entity_poly.type
_entity_poly.pdbx_seq_one_letter_code
_entity_poly.pdbx_strand_id
1 'polypeptide(L)'
;RQYLVECADSGAYVRRRAIDTGAVVDEVRPAVARAEPDHGRVFVRPDGQLALVSWDERGQFAVWEVPSGRLVSQFRATARPLSVLVNEGEWRLVSEVDRKVNVGRYRRDVATMRDLSTGAVIEEMVGDDLQRRFTGFVDRSPKHGFTTEARSPNGRLRAGCTQLDGHAAVWLQQADTDEELFRAEVSTTNPVRSAFSADGHYLLNRWWSAEASCLDVWKI
;
A
#
# COMPACT_ATOMS: atom_id res chain seq x y z
N ARG A 1 -4.29 16.20 3.48
CA ARG A 1 -4.37 14.89 4.17
C ARG A 1 -3.66 15.07 5.49
N GLN A 2 -4.46 15.19 6.55
CA GLN A 2 -4.00 15.38 7.93
C GLN A 2 -3.90 14.05 8.69
N TYR A 3 -4.08 12.93 7.98
CA TYR A 3 -4.12 11.59 8.57
C TYR A 3 -3.10 10.67 7.92
N LEU A 4 -2.41 9.90 8.75
CA LEU A 4 -1.65 8.72 8.40
C LEU A 4 -2.57 7.50 8.45
N VAL A 5 -2.38 6.57 7.51
CA VAL A 5 -3.03 5.26 7.55
C VAL A 5 -2.00 4.19 7.87
N GLU A 6 -2.22 3.50 8.97
CA GLU A 6 -1.44 2.34 9.43
C GLU A 6 -2.27 1.08 9.21
N CYS A 7 -1.69 0.05 8.62
CA CYS A 7 -2.34 -1.22 8.37
C CYS A 7 -1.43 -2.33 8.89
N ALA A 8 -1.97 -3.25 9.67
CA ALA A 8 -1.26 -4.47 10.00
C ALA A 8 -0.96 -5.24 8.71
N ASP A 9 0.23 -5.85 8.60
CA ASP A 9 0.56 -6.67 7.43
C ASP A 9 -0.42 -7.84 7.26
N SER A 10 -0.98 -8.34 8.37
CA SER A 10 -2.04 -9.35 8.38
C SER A 10 -3.41 -8.81 7.96
N GLY A 11 -3.62 -7.49 7.99
CA GLY A 11 -4.96 -6.90 7.83
C GLY A 11 -5.83 -6.98 9.08
N ALA A 12 -5.29 -7.43 10.22
CA ALA A 12 -6.03 -7.51 11.49
C ALA A 12 -6.56 -6.15 11.99
N TYR A 13 -5.92 -5.05 11.60
CA TYR A 13 -6.44 -3.71 11.83
C TYR A 13 -6.00 -2.72 10.75
N VAL A 14 -6.79 -1.66 10.62
CA VAL A 14 -6.41 -0.41 9.95
C VAL A 14 -6.67 0.74 10.92
N ARG A 15 -5.66 1.57 11.14
CA ARG A 15 -5.74 2.77 11.98
C ARG A 15 -5.57 4.01 11.13
N ARG A 16 -6.39 5.02 11.39
CA ARG A 16 -6.14 6.38 10.94
C ARG A 16 -5.63 7.18 12.12
N ARG A 17 -4.47 7.80 11.96
CA ARG A 17 -3.86 8.66 12.98
C ARG A 17 -3.79 10.09 12.50
N ALA A 18 -4.12 11.04 13.34
CA ALA A 18 -3.85 12.44 13.06
C ALA A 18 -2.33 12.68 13.03
N ILE A 19 -1.82 13.35 12.00
CA ILE A 19 -0.39 13.54 11.79
C ILE A 19 0.21 14.49 12.85
N ASP A 20 -0.55 15.50 13.23
CA ASP A 20 -0.13 16.56 14.14
C ASP A 20 0.03 16.10 15.60
N THR A 21 -0.81 15.17 16.04
CA THR A 21 -0.93 14.71 17.42
C THR A 21 -0.54 13.24 17.61
N GLY A 22 -0.49 12.47 16.53
CA GLY A 22 -0.30 11.01 16.57
C GLY A 22 -1.51 10.22 17.10
N ALA A 23 -2.59 10.92 17.48
CA ALA A 23 -3.78 10.33 18.06
C ALA A 23 -4.47 9.40 17.05
N VAL A 24 -4.91 8.22 17.51
CA VAL A 24 -5.77 7.34 16.71
C VAL A 24 -7.15 7.99 16.63
N VAL A 25 -7.55 8.30 15.41
CA VAL A 25 -8.86 8.90 15.10
C VAL A 25 -9.88 7.79 14.91
N ASP A 26 -9.53 6.81 14.08
CA ASP A 26 -10.36 5.66 13.79
C ASP A 26 -9.51 4.39 13.79
N GLU A 27 -10.10 3.28 14.26
CA GLU A 27 -9.53 1.94 14.13
C GLU A 27 -10.62 1.00 13.62
N VAL A 28 -10.35 0.37 12.47
CA VAL A 28 -11.17 -0.73 11.97
C VAL A 28 -10.46 -2.03 12.24
N ARG A 29 -11.18 -2.94 12.89
CA ARG A 29 -10.81 -4.35 13.00
C ARG A 29 -11.82 -5.16 12.19
N PRO A 30 -11.43 -5.68 11.02
CA PRO A 30 -12.28 -6.54 10.23
C PRO A 30 -12.79 -7.70 11.09
N ALA A 31 -14.11 -7.82 11.24
CA ALA A 31 -14.70 -8.93 11.97
C ALA A 31 -14.58 -10.19 11.12
N VAL A 32 -13.67 -11.08 11.48
CA VAL A 32 -13.40 -12.28 10.67
C VAL A 32 -14.29 -13.41 11.12
N ALA A 33 -15.16 -13.88 10.21
CA ALA A 33 -16.17 -14.88 10.54
C ALA A 33 -15.60 -16.29 10.79
N ARG A 34 -14.32 -16.57 10.52
CA ARG A 34 -13.77 -17.95 10.63
C ARG A 34 -12.26 -18.13 10.79
N ALA A 35 -11.40 -17.15 10.48
CA ALA A 35 -9.94 -17.18 10.70
C ALA A 35 -9.39 -15.77 10.51
N GLU A 36 -8.36 -15.34 11.27
CA GLU A 36 -7.72 -14.03 11.03
C GLU A 36 -7.11 -13.98 9.62
N PRO A 37 -7.19 -12.83 8.92
CA PRO A 37 -6.49 -12.69 7.64
C PRO A 37 -4.98 -12.81 7.85
N ASP A 38 -4.29 -13.45 6.92
CA ASP A 38 -2.82 -13.55 6.94
C ASP A 38 -2.17 -12.33 6.29
N HIS A 39 -2.94 -11.62 5.45
CA HIS A 39 -2.46 -10.51 4.65
C HIS A 39 -3.50 -9.38 4.54
N GLY A 40 -3.03 -8.14 4.56
CA GLY A 40 -3.85 -6.95 4.38
C GLY A 40 -3.10 -5.76 3.76
N ARG A 41 -3.78 -5.05 2.87
CA ARG A 41 -3.28 -3.84 2.22
C ARG A 41 -4.41 -2.82 2.07
N VAL A 42 -4.08 -1.54 2.27
CA VAL A 42 -5.01 -0.44 2.05
C VAL A 42 -4.78 0.16 0.67
N PHE A 43 -5.87 0.38 -0.06
CA PHE A 43 -5.92 1.02 -1.36
C PHE A 43 -6.90 2.18 -1.37
N VAL A 44 -6.76 3.06 -2.36
CA VAL A 44 -7.68 4.16 -2.60
C VAL A 44 -8.65 3.78 -3.70
N ARG A 45 -9.94 3.81 -3.37
CA ARG A 45 -11.03 3.59 -4.32
C ARG A 45 -11.10 4.72 -5.35
N PRO A 46 -11.75 4.50 -6.51
CA PRO A 46 -11.95 5.57 -7.50
C PRO A 46 -12.64 6.82 -6.94
N ASP A 47 -13.49 6.66 -5.92
CA ASP A 47 -14.18 7.75 -5.21
C ASP A 47 -13.29 8.47 -4.16
N GLY A 48 -12.03 8.05 -4.01
CA GLY A 48 -11.07 8.60 -3.06
C GLY A 48 -11.17 8.02 -1.65
N GLN A 49 -12.15 7.15 -1.36
CA GLN A 49 -12.27 6.50 -0.06
C GLN A 49 -11.22 5.41 0.11
N LEU A 50 -10.85 5.15 1.37
CA LEU A 50 -9.91 4.09 1.72
C LEU A 50 -10.65 2.75 1.83
N ALA A 51 -10.06 1.71 1.26
CA ALA A 51 -10.52 0.35 1.45
C ALA A 51 -9.37 -0.58 1.83
N LEU A 52 -9.67 -1.51 2.74
CA LEU A 52 -8.79 -2.62 3.07
C LEU A 52 -9.13 -3.79 2.16
N VAL A 53 -8.13 -4.33 1.48
CA VAL A 53 -8.18 -5.63 0.83
C VAL A 53 -7.39 -6.60 1.70
N SER A 54 -8.08 -7.61 2.24
CA SER A 54 -7.48 -8.64 3.09
C SER A 54 -7.65 -10.02 2.48
N TRP A 55 -6.67 -10.91 2.67
CA TRP A 55 -6.76 -12.29 2.23
C TRP A 55 -6.01 -13.27 3.14
N ASP A 56 -6.36 -14.56 3.03
CA ASP A 56 -5.71 -15.66 3.74
C ASP A 56 -5.02 -16.65 2.77
N GLU A 57 -4.25 -17.58 3.33
CA GLU A 57 -3.59 -18.65 2.56
C GLU A 57 -4.56 -19.61 1.87
N ARG A 58 -5.84 -19.63 2.28
CA ARG A 58 -6.89 -20.46 1.68
C ARG A 58 -7.59 -19.76 0.51
N GLY A 59 -7.14 -18.57 0.15
CA GLY A 59 -7.67 -17.75 -0.93
C GLY A 59 -8.99 -17.10 -0.60
N GLN A 60 -9.34 -16.94 0.68
CA GLN A 60 -10.47 -16.13 1.10
C GLN A 60 -10.07 -14.66 1.03
N PHE A 61 -10.82 -13.87 0.28
CA PHE A 61 -10.64 -12.42 0.19
C PHE A 61 -11.83 -11.70 0.82
N ALA A 62 -11.56 -10.52 1.38
CA ALA A 62 -12.57 -9.58 1.84
C ALA A 62 -12.12 -8.15 1.54
N VAL A 63 -13.08 -7.30 1.18
CA VAL A 63 -12.88 -5.89 0.89
C VAL A 63 -13.73 -5.08 1.86
N TRP A 64 -13.11 -4.16 2.59
CA TRP A 64 -13.74 -3.38 3.64
C TRP A 64 -13.61 -1.89 3.36
N GLU A 65 -14.67 -1.13 3.60
CA GLU A 65 -14.62 0.32 3.64
C GLU A 65 -14.01 0.76 4.97
N VAL A 66 -12.87 1.46 4.93
CA VAL A 66 -12.12 1.81 6.16
C VAL A 66 -12.84 2.86 7.02
N PRO A 67 -13.49 3.90 6.50
CA PRO A 67 -14.18 4.86 7.38
C PRO A 67 -15.34 4.24 8.18
N SER A 68 -16.07 3.28 7.60
CA SER A 68 -17.28 2.70 8.20
C SER A 68 -17.05 1.32 8.83
N GLY A 69 -15.93 0.66 8.52
CA GLY A 69 -15.71 -0.75 8.85
C GLY A 69 -16.64 -1.72 8.10
N ARG A 70 -17.37 -1.24 7.08
CA ARG A 70 -18.37 -2.04 6.37
C ARG A 70 -17.71 -3.03 5.41
N LEU A 71 -18.11 -4.29 5.48
CA LEU A 71 -17.76 -5.28 4.45
C LEU A 71 -18.44 -4.91 3.13
N VAL A 72 -17.64 -4.68 2.09
CA VAL A 72 -18.10 -4.34 0.74
C VAL A 72 -18.32 -5.60 -0.07
N SER A 73 -17.31 -6.48 -0.11
CA SER A 73 -17.37 -7.73 -0.86
C SER A 73 -16.54 -8.81 -0.19
N GLN A 74 -16.90 -10.07 -0.47
CA GLN A 74 -16.20 -11.24 0.00
C GLN A 74 -16.24 -12.32 -1.09
N PHE A 75 -15.09 -12.91 -1.40
CA PHE A 75 -14.98 -13.91 -2.45
C PHE A 75 -13.84 -14.88 -2.17
N ARG A 76 -13.80 -15.98 -2.93
CA ARG A 76 -12.79 -17.03 -2.76
C ARG A 76 -12.10 -17.36 -4.08
N ALA A 77 -10.77 -17.36 -4.06
CA ALA A 77 -9.94 -17.87 -5.14
C ALA A 77 -9.96 -19.40 -5.16
N THR A 78 -9.65 -19.99 -6.32
CA THR A 78 -9.69 -21.45 -6.48
C THR A 78 -8.51 -22.18 -5.81
N ALA A 79 -7.47 -21.45 -5.41
CA ALA A 79 -6.28 -21.97 -4.74
C ALA A 79 -5.60 -20.85 -3.92
N ARG A 80 -4.51 -21.18 -3.23
CA ARG A 80 -3.71 -20.25 -2.43
C ARG A 80 -3.20 -19.09 -3.29
N PRO A 81 -3.39 -17.82 -2.91
CA PRO A 81 -2.82 -16.69 -3.63
C PRO A 81 -1.29 -16.68 -3.50
N LEU A 82 -0.60 -16.54 -4.63
CA LEU A 82 0.85 -16.34 -4.69
C LEU A 82 1.19 -14.85 -4.78
N SER A 83 0.41 -14.10 -5.56
CA SER A 83 0.53 -12.66 -5.69
C SER A 83 -0.85 -12.01 -5.77
N VAL A 84 -0.96 -10.80 -5.22
CA VAL A 84 -2.19 -10.01 -5.21
C VAL A 84 -1.85 -8.60 -5.63
N LEU A 85 -2.42 -8.14 -6.74
CA LEU A 85 -2.21 -6.82 -7.30
C LEU A 85 -3.55 -6.12 -7.50
N VAL A 86 -3.59 -4.81 -7.30
CA VAL A 86 -4.80 -4.00 -7.41
C VAL A 86 -4.59 -2.85 -8.39
N ASN A 87 -5.57 -2.64 -9.26
CA ASN A 87 -5.68 -1.43 -10.06
C ASN A 87 -6.71 -0.50 -9.39
N GLU A 88 -6.23 0.57 -8.76
CA GLU A 88 -7.07 1.54 -8.05
C GLU A 88 -8.00 2.35 -8.98
N GLY A 89 -7.61 2.55 -10.24
CA GLY A 89 -8.41 3.31 -11.21
C GLY A 89 -9.62 2.52 -11.71
N GLU A 90 -9.44 1.23 -11.95
CA GLU A 90 -10.50 0.33 -12.40
C GLU A 90 -11.23 -0.38 -11.24
N TRP A 91 -10.69 -0.28 -10.03
CA TRP A 91 -11.11 -1.01 -8.84
C TRP A 91 -11.19 -2.53 -9.07
N ARG A 92 -10.09 -3.07 -9.60
CA ARG A 92 -9.94 -4.49 -9.93
C ARG A 92 -8.76 -5.10 -9.19
N LEU A 93 -8.88 -6.39 -8.91
CA LEU A 93 -7.83 -7.21 -8.32
C LEU A 93 -7.44 -8.32 -9.26
N VAL A 94 -6.14 -8.56 -9.35
CA VAL A 94 -5.57 -9.75 -9.97
C VAL A 94 -4.91 -10.57 -8.88
N SER A 95 -5.27 -11.85 -8.81
CA SER A 95 -4.59 -12.83 -7.97
C SER A 95 -3.99 -13.93 -8.83
N GLU A 96 -2.67 -14.08 -8.79
CA GLU A 96 -2.01 -15.31 -9.22
C GLU A 96 -2.17 -16.35 -8.12
N VAL A 97 -2.48 -17.58 -8.51
CA VAL A 97 -2.78 -18.65 -7.55
C VAL A 97 -1.86 -19.85 -7.73
N ASP A 98 -1.65 -20.61 -6.64
CA ASP A 98 -0.87 -21.84 -6.63
C ASP A 98 -1.66 -22.99 -7.30
N ARG A 99 -1.89 -22.81 -8.59
CA ARG A 99 -2.58 -23.73 -9.48
C ARG A 99 -1.94 -23.60 -10.83
N LYS A 100 -1.47 -24.73 -11.37
CA LYS A 100 -1.03 -24.82 -12.75
C LYS A 100 -2.05 -25.58 -13.57
N VAL A 101 -2.28 -25.14 -14.80
CA VAL A 101 -3.11 -25.85 -15.77
C VAL A 101 -2.26 -26.40 -16.91
N ASN A 102 -2.67 -27.54 -17.46
CA ASN A 102 -1.99 -28.14 -18.61
C ASN A 102 -2.51 -27.49 -19.89
N VAL A 103 -1.60 -26.86 -20.66
CA VAL A 103 -1.86 -26.35 -22.01
C VAL A 103 -0.98 -27.15 -22.95
N GLY A 104 -1.55 -28.20 -23.55
CA GLY A 104 -0.77 -29.20 -24.28
C GLY A 104 0.24 -29.92 -23.38
N ARG A 105 1.53 -29.81 -23.70
CA ARG A 105 2.63 -30.41 -22.92
C ARG A 105 3.17 -29.50 -21.80
N TYR A 106 2.67 -28.27 -21.69
CA TYR A 106 3.21 -27.26 -20.77
C TYR A 106 2.29 -27.06 -19.57
N ARG A 107 2.89 -26.82 -18.40
CA ARG A 107 2.20 -26.34 -17.20
C ARG A 107 2.31 -24.82 -17.15
N ARG A 108 1.18 -24.13 -17.09
CA ARG A 108 1.09 -22.67 -17.08
C ARG A 108 0.46 -22.16 -15.80
N ASP A 109 0.93 -21.01 -15.36
CA ASP A 109 0.39 -20.31 -14.20
C ASP A 109 -0.98 -19.70 -14.51
N VAL A 110 -1.80 -19.54 -13.47
CA VAL A 110 -3.17 -19.05 -13.57
C VAL A 110 -3.30 -17.79 -12.74
N ALA A 111 -3.88 -16.75 -13.34
CA ALA A 111 -4.33 -15.56 -12.63
C ALA A 111 -5.82 -15.34 -12.83
N THR A 112 -6.49 -14.83 -11.80
CA THR A 112 -7.90 -14.44 -11.87
C THR A 112 -8.03 -12.95 -11.64
N MET A 113 -8.67 -12.25 -12.58
CA MET A 113 -9.07 -10.86 -12.43
C MET A 113 -10.48 -10.79 -11.86
N ARG A 114 -10.68 -9.92 -10.87
CA ARG A 114 -11.95 -9.73 -10.18
C ARG A 114 -12.29 -8.26 -10.04
N ASP A 115 -13.58 -7.98 -10.04
CA ASP A 115 -14.14 -6.70 -9.63
C ASP A 115 -14.15 -6.62 -8.09
N LEU A 116 -13.51 -5.60 -7.50
CA LEU A 116 -13.40 -5.49 -6.04
C LEU A 116 -14.69 -5.01 -5.36
N SER A 117 -15.60 -4.39 -6.10
CA SER A 117 -16.90 -3.94 -5.58
C SER A 117 -17.84 -5.12 -5.34
N THR A 118 -17.76 -6.15 -6.19
CA THR A 118 -18.72 -7.27 -6.21
C THR A 118 -18.08 -8.62 -5.89
N GLY A 119 -16.76 -8.76 -6.09
CA GLY A 119 -16.05 -10.05 -6.04
C GLY A 119 -16.22 -10.92 -7.29
N ALA A 120 -16.95 -10.43 -8.30
CA ALA A 120 -17.21 -11.16 -9.53
C ALA A 120 -15.91 -11.44 -10.30
N VAL A 121 -15.81 -12.63 -10.90
CA VAL A 121 -14.72 -12.96 -11.83
C VAL A 121 -14.96 -12.20 -13.13
N ILE A 122 -13.97 -11.43 -13.54
CA ILE A 122 -13.94 -10.74 -14.83
C ILE A 122 -13.28 -11.64 -15.87
N GLU A 123 -12.11 -12.18 -15.53
CA GLU A 123 -11.29 -12.97 -16.44
C GLU A 123 -10.46 -14.00 -15.68
N GLU A 124 -10.30 -15.19 -16.25
CA GLU A 124 -9.27 -16.15 -15.86
C GLU A 124 -8.22 -16.20 -16.98
N MET A 125 -6.97 -15.93 -16.62
CA MET A 125 -5.84 -15.84 -17.54
C MET A 125 -4.88 -16.99 -17.29
N VAL A 126 -4.34 -17.53 -18.38
CA VAL A 126 -3.38 -18.63 -18.36
C VAL A 126 -2.22 -18.25 -19.26
N GLY A 127 -0.99 -18.39 -18.77
CA GLY A 127 0.19 -18.23 -19.63
C GLY A 127 1.45 -17.86 -18.87
N ASP A 128 2.50 -17.67 -19.66
CA ASP A 128 3.73 -17.05 -19.19
C ASP A 128 3.58 -15.52 -19.27
N ASP A 129 4.40 -14.78 -18.55
CA ASP A 129 4.45 -13.31 -18.58
C ASP A 129 3.14 -12.61 -18.16
N LEU A 130 2.34 -13.24 -17.30
CA LEU A 130 1.14 -12.63 -16.72
C LEU A 130 1.40 -11.21 -16.19
N GLN A 131 2.56 -10.98 -15.58
CA GLN A 131 2.96 -9.67 -15.08
C GLN A 131 2.99 -8.56 -16.13
N ARG A 132 3.30 -8.84 -17.41
CA ARG A 132 3.28 -7.83 -18.48
C ARG A 132 1.87 -7.33 -18.78
N ARG A 133 0.85 -8.18 -18.57
CA ARG A 133 -0.56 -7.83 -18.78
C ARG A 133 -1.14 -6.99 -17.64
N PHE A 134 -0.45 -6.92 -16.51
CA PHE A 134 -0.94 -6.24 -15.30
C PHE A 134 -0.44 -4.78 -15.22
N THR A 135 -0.33 -4.11 -16.37
CA THR A 135 0.02 -2.70 -16.41
C THR A 135 -1.00 -1.89 -15.62
N GLY A 136 -0.54 -1.10 -14.64
CA GLY A 136 -1.39 -0.30 -13.75
C GLY A 136 -1.90 -1.05 -12.50
N PHE A 137 -1.66 -2.35 -12.39
CA PHE A 137 -1.87 -3.10 -11.15
C PHE A 137 -0.63 -3.03 -10.28
N VAL A 138 -0.84 -2.84 -8.98
CA VAL A 138 0.24 -2.66 -8.00
C VAL A 138 -0.06 -3.43 -6.73
N ASP A 139 0.99 -3.86 -6.03
CA ASP A 139 0.88 -4.53 -4.73
C ASP A 139 0.59 -3.53 -3.59
N ARG A 140 0.83 -2.24 -3.81
CA ARG A 140 0.64 -1.13 -2.86
C ARG A 140 0.14 0.13 -3.55
N SER A 141 -0.69 0.90 -2.84
CA SER A 141 -1.25 2.17 -3.35
C SER A 141 -0.16 3.15 -3.83
N PRO A 142 -0.22 3.64 -5.09
CA PRO A 142 0.75 4.58 -5.63
C PRO A 142 0.37 6.04 -5.36
N LYS A 143 -0.92 6.33 -5.17
CA LYS A 143 -1.44 7.71 -5.10
C LYS A 143 -1.04 8.45 -3.83
N HIS A 144 -0.67 7.74 -2.77
CA HIS A 144 -0.42 8.32 -1.44
C HIS A 144 0.65 7.57 -0.65
N GLY A 145 1.62 7.00 -1.36
CA GLY A 145 2.74 6.28 -0.77
C GLY A 145 3.92 7.19 -0.47
N PHE A 146 4.77 6.73 0.45
CA PHE A 146 6.10 7.28 0.61
C PHE A 146 6.97 6.94 -0.62
N THR A 147 7.75 7.91 -1.08
CA THR A 147 8.60 7.83 -2.27
C THR A 147 10.07 8.12 -1.90
N THR A 148 11.01 7.80 -2.77
CA THR A 148 12.44 8.13 -2.56
C THR A 148 12.67 9.64 -2.61
N GLU A 149 11.87 10.35 -3.41
CA GLU A 149 11.83 11.80 -3.48
C GLU A 149 10.38 12.28 -3.63
N ALA A 150 9.97 13.23 -2.79
CA ALA A 150 8.64 13.82 -2.76
C ALA A 150 8.71 15.33 -3.02
N ARG A 151 7.67 15.89 -3.65
CA ARG A 151 7.44 17.34 -3.75
C ARG A 151 6.32 17.76 -2.81
N SER A 152 6.45 18.94 -2.22
CA SER A 152 5.36 19.52 -1.43
C SER A 152 4.14 19.82 -2.30
N PRO A 153 2.92 19.90 -1.72
CA PRO A 153 1.69 20.15 -2.48
C PRO A 153 1.71 21.46 -3.28
N ASN A 154 2.40 22.48 -2.78
CA ASN A 154 2.57 23.77 -3.47
C ASN A 154 3.75 23.77 -4.47
N GLY A 155 4.45 22.65 -4.63
CA GLY A 155 5.59 22.49 -5.54
C GLY A 155 6.88 23.16 -5.11
N ARG A 156 6.89 23.93 -4.01
CA ARG A 156 8.02 24.77 -3.58
C ARG A 156 9.14 24.02 -2.88
N LEU A 157 8.86 22.85 -2.32
CA LEU A 157 9.82 22.06 -1.56
C LEU A 157 9.99 20.68 -2.19
N ARG A 158 11.19 20.14 -2.04
CA ARG A 158 11.54 18.75 -2.36
C ARG A 158 12.14 18.11 -1.12
N ALA A 159 11.76 16.88 -0.85
CA ALA A 159 12.37 16.09 0.21
C ALA A 159 12.75 14.72 -0.34
N GLY A 160 13.82 14.16 0.19
CA GLY A 160 14.22 12.82 -0.15
C GLY A 160 15.22 12.27 0.85
N CYS A 161 15.80 11.14 0.48
CA CYS A 161 16.82 10.48 1.27
C CYS A 161 18.07 10.26 0.43
N THR A 162 19.23 10.50 1.03
CA THR A 162 20.53 10.03 0.55
C THR A 162 21.11 9.01 1.50
N GLN A 163 21.85 8.03 0.99
CA GLN A 163 22.65 7.14 1.82
C GLN A 163 24.06 7.72 1.91
N LEU A 164 24.53 8.02 3.12
CA LEU A 164 25.84 8.60 3.40
C LEU A 164 26.52 7.75 4.47
N ASP A 165 27.71 7.23 4.19
CA ASP A 165 28.52 6.45 5.14
C ASP A 165 27.77 5.29 5.81
N GLY A 166 26.86 4.66 5.07
CA GLY A 166 26.04 3.53 5.56
C GLY A 166 24.77 3.96 6.30
N HIS A 167 24.59 5.24 6.59
CA HIS A 167 23.40 5.79 7.24
C HIS A 167 22.49 6.51 6.24
N ALA A 168 21.19 6.49 6.50
CA ALA A 168 20.24 7.29 5.74
C ALA A 168 20.22 8.74 6.27
N ALA A 169 20.28 9.71 5.37
CA ALA A 169 20.08 11.12 5.69
C ALA A 169 18.91 11.67 4.88
N VAL A 170 17.94 12.23 5.59
CA VAL A 170 16.81 12.96 5.00
C VAL A 170 17.26 14.38 4.72
N TRP A 171 16.87 14.90 3.57
CA TRP A 171 17.09 16.30 3.21
C TRP A 171 15.77 16.96 2.79
N LEU A 172 15.71 18.28 2.95
CA LEU A 172 14.67 19.15 2.43
C LEU A 172 15.34 20.30 1.68
N GLN A 173 14.88 20.56 0.46
CA GLN A 173 15.39 21.60 -0.42
C GLN A 173 14.27 22.48 -0.96
N GLN A 174 14.62 23.71 -1.32
CA GLN A 174 13.78 24.51 -2.21
C GLN A 174 13.78 23.91 -3.61
N ALA A 175 12.60 23.78 -4.21
CA ALA A 175 12.43 23.06 -5.46
C ALA A 175 12.98 23.79 -6.70
N ASP A 176 13.07 25.13 -6.62
CA ASP A 176 13.47 25.97 -7.75
C ASP A 176 14.96 26.31 -7.73
N THR A 177 15.60 26.29 -6.55
CA THR A 177 17.01 26.69 -6.35
C THR A 177 17.90 25.52 -5.94
N ASP A 178 17.32 24.38 -5.55
CA ASP A 178 18.00 23.25 -4.90
C ASP A 178 18.77 23.65 -3.62
N GLU A 179 18.42 24.79 -3.02
CA GLU A 179 18.98 25.22 -1.74
C GLU A 179 18.52 24.29 -0.62
N GLU A 180 19.47 23.69 0.11
CA GLU A 180 19.18 22.82 1.25
C GLU A 180 18.70 23.64 2.45
N LEU A 181 17.46 23.40 2.84
CA LEU A 181 16.82 24.03 4.00
C LEU A 181 17.14 23.29 5.29
N PHE A 182 17.16 21.96 5.24
CA PHE A 182 17.64 21.13 6.36
C PHE A 182 18.10 19.76 5.89
N ARG A 183 18.93 19.13 6.72
CA ARG A 183 19.31 17.72 6.65
C ARG A 183 19.29 17.10 8.04
N ALA A 184 18.81 15.87 8.13
CA ALA A 184 18.76 15.10 9.36
C ALA A 184 19.22 13.65 9.09
N GLU A 185 20.15 13.18 9.91
CA GLU A 185 20.54 11.77 9.89
C GLU A 185 19.46 10.92 10.55
N VAL A 186 19.15 9.79 9.93
CA VAL A 186 18.24 8.78 10.43
C VAL A 186 19.08 7.56 10.79
N SER A 187 18.91 7.04 12.01
CA SER A 187 19.67 5.91 12.54
C SER A 187 19.26 4.57 11.91
N THR A 188 19.25 4.49 10.59
CA THR A 188 18.94 3.30 9.82
C THR A 188 19.85 3.18 8.62
N THR A 189 20.21 1.94 8.29
CA THR A 189 20.89 1.58 7.05
C THR A 189 19.90 1.26 5.94
N ASN A 190 18.61 1.15 6.28
CA ASN A 190 17.54 0.81 5.35
C ASN A 190 17.09 2.03 4.53
N PRO A 191 16.54 1.82 3.33
CA PRO A 191 15.98 2.90 2.53
C PRO A 191 14.86 3.64 3.28
N VAL A 192 15.05 4.95 3.44
CA VAL A 192 14.01 5.85 3.94
C VAL A 192 13.18 6.33 2.77
N ARG A 193 11.87 6.48 2.97
CA ARG A 193 10.97 7.07 2.00
C ARG A 193 10.25 8.26 2.60
N SER A 194 10.06 9.30 1.81
CA SER A 194 9.52 10.59 2.20
C SER A 194 8.12 10.83 1.63
N ALA A 195 7.32 11.61 2.35
CA ALA A 195 6.04 12.14 1.89
C ALA A 195 5.72 13.47 2.56
N PHE A 196 4.92 14.31 1.91
CA PHE A 196 4.35 15.51 2.53
C PHE A 196 2.90 15.25 2.94
N SER A 197 2.51 15.79 4.09
CA SER A 197 1.11 16.05 4.39
C SER A 197 0.49 16.92 3.30
N ALA A 198 -0.79 16.71 2.96
CA ALA A 198 -1.36 17.42 1.81
C ALA A 198 -1.69 18.90 2.08
N ASP A 199 -1.63 19.36 3.33
CA ASP A 199 -1.62 20.78 3.68
C ASP A 199 -0.21 21.39 3.65
N GLY A 200 0.83 20.55 3.50
CA GLY A 200 2.22 20.98 3.35
C GLY A 200 2.91 21.36 4.65
N HIS A 201 2.28 21.17 5.81
CA HIS A 201 2.82 21.57 7.11
C HIS A 201 3.75 20.54 7.74
N TYR A 202 3.73 19.32 7.23
CA TYR A 202 4.49 18.20 7.76
C TYR A 202 5.23 17.44 6.66
N LEU A 203 6.49 17.13 6.94
CA LEU A 203 7.28 16.11 6.27
C LEU A 203 7.20 14.81 7.06
N LEU A 204 7.01 13.70 6.35
CA LEU A 204 6.88 12.36 6.89
C LEU A 204 7.99 11.50 6.31
N ASN A 205 8.72 10.76 7.15
CA ASN A 205 9.68 9.77 6.69
C ASN A 205 9.43 8.41 7.29
N ARG A 206 9.14 7.47 6.40
CA ARG A 206 8.99 6.07 6.73
C ARG A 206 10.32 5.37 6.57
N TRP A 207 10.66 4.59 7.57
CA TRP A 207 11.80 3.69 7.52
C TRP A 207 11.50 2.43 8.30
N TRP A 208 12.41 1.47 8.21
CA TRP A 208 12.28 0.19 8.88
C TRP A 208 13.55 -0.10 9.67
N SER A 209 13.39 -0.73 10.83
CA SER A 209 14.43 -1.46 11.54
C SER A 209 14.23 -2.96 11.36
N ALA A 210 15.09 -3.77 11.97
CA ALA A 210 14.86 -5.22 12.05
C ALA A 210 13.59 -5.59 12.85
N GLU A 211 13.10 -4.68 13.68
CA GLU A 211 12.06 -4.94 14.68
C GLU A 211 10.73 -4.21 14.39
N ALA A 212 10.77 -3.08 13.66
CA ALA A 212 9.59 -2.24 13.47
C ALA A 212 9.62 -1.42 12.18
N SER A 213 8.42 -1.03 11.72
CA SER A 213 8.27 0.12 10.81
C SER A 213 8.20 1.38 11.67
N CYS A 214 9.04 2.35 11.37
CA CYS A 214 9.13 3.61 12.07
C CYS A 214 8.64 4.76 11.17
N LEU A 215 8.18 5.83 11.81
CA LEU A 215 7.75 7.05 11.14
C LEU A 215 8.24 8.26 11.92
N ASP A 216 9.03 9.09 11.27
CA ASP A 216 9.39 10.40 11.77
C ASP A 216 8.51 11.47 11.12
N VAL A 217 8.13 12.47 11.92
CA VAL A 217 7.24 13.57 11.52
C VAL A 217 7.89 14.89 11.91
N TRP A 218 8.17 15.74 10.92
CA TRP A 218 8.70 17.08 11.13
C TRP A 218 7.69 18.12 10.70
N LYS A 219 7.53 19.16 11.52
CA LYS A 219 6.77 20.35 11.15
C LYS A 219 7.67 21.28 10.35
N ILE A 220 7.16 21.80 9.24
CA ILE A 220 7.87 22.66 8.27
C ILE A 220 7.07 23.92 7.94
#